data_AF-A0A535P8S1-F1
#
_entry.id   AF-A0A535P8S1-F1
#
_cell.length_a   1.000
_cell.length_b   1.000
_cell.length_c   1.000
_cell.angle_alpha   90.00
_cell.angle_beta   90.00
_cell.angle_gamma   90.00
#
_symmetry.space_group_name_H-M   'P 1'
#
loop_
_entity.id
_entity.type
_entity.pdbx_description
1 polymer ?
#
loop_
_entity_poly.entity_id
_entity_poly.type
_entity_poly.pdbx_seq_one_letter_code
_entity_poly.pdbx_strand_id
1 'polypeptide(L)' 'MLGALRHRNYRFFLVGQIVSTVGTWMQTVALPWLALELTHNGFLVGLALAAQFLPVLVLSPLAGEIADRY' A
#
# COMPACT_ATOMS: atom_id res chain seq x y z
N MET A 1 -19.35 18.25 5.07
CA MET A 1 -18.15 17.39 5.24
C MET A 1 -17.96 16.85 6.66
N LEU A 2 -18.13 17.64 7.74
CA LEU A 2 -17.98 17.14 9.13
C LEU A 2 -19.11 16.21 9.62
N GLY A 3 -20.24 16.11 8.90
CA GLY A 3 -21.38 15.27 9.27
C GLY A 3 -21.08 13.77 9.28
N ALA A 4 -20.13 13.30 8.47
CA ALA A 4 -19.76 11.88 8.41
C ALA A 4 -19.13 11.39 9.73
N LEU A 5 -18.44 12.26 10.47
CA LEU A 5 -17.85 11.93 11.78
C LEU A 5 -18.90 11.74 12.89
N ARG A 6 -20.18 12.06 12.67
CA ARG A 6 -21.25 11.76 13.63
C ARG A 6 -21.55 10.27 13.71
N HIS A 7 -21.25 9.49 12.67
CA HIS A 7 -21.46 8.05 12.67
C HIS A 7 -20.28 7.33 13.33
N ARG A 8 -20.55 6.65 14.45
CA ARG A 8 -19.52 5.95 15.25
C ARG A 8 -18.73 4.93 14.42
N ASN A 9 -19.41 4.19 13.53
CA ASN A 9 -18.75 3.22 12.65
C ASN A 9 -17.81 3.90 11.64
N TYR A 10 -18.22 5.06 11.10
CA TYR A 10 -17.37 5.83 10.19
C TYR A 10 -16.11 6.36 10.89
N ARG A 11 -16.18 6.71 12.19
CA ARG A 11 -15.00 7.12 12.96
C ARG A 11 -13.99 5.98 13.11
N PHE A 12 -14.44 4.77 13.40
CA PHE A 12 -13.56 3.60 13.49
C PHE A 12 -12.94 3.25 12.13
N PHE A 13 -13.75 3.28 11.07
CA PHE A 13 -13.26 3.11 9.70
C PHE A 13 -12.21 4.16 9.36
N LEU A 14 -12.46 5.44 9.64
CA LEU A 14 -11.54 6.53 9.33
C LEU A 14 -10.20 6.38 10.06
N VAL A 15 -10.23 6.07 11.36
CA VAL A 15 -9.00 5.84 12.14
C VAL A 15 -8.25 4.62 11.60
N GLY A 16 -8.96 3.51 11.34
CA GLY A 16 -8.36 2.32 10.74
C GLY A 16 -7.73 2.61 9.37
N GLN A 17 -8.41 3.41 8.54
CA GLN A 17 -7.92 3.80 7.23
C GLN A 17 -6.68 4.68 7.31
N ILE A 18 -6.64 5.63 8.25
CA ILE A 18 -5.47 6.47 8.49
C ILE A 18 -4.27 5.61 8.91
N VAL A 19 -4.45 4.76 9.91
CA VAL A 19 -3.38 3.87 10.40
C VAL A 19 -2.90 2.94 9.29
N SER A 20 -3.82 2.34 8.52
CA SER A 20 -3.49 1.46 7.41
C SER A 20 -2.72 2.19 6.33
N THR A 21 -3.15 3.41 5.97
CA THR A 21 -2.48 4.22 4.96
C THR A 21 -1.06 4.58 5.40
N VAL A 22 -0.89 5.01 6.65
CA VAL A 22 0.44 5.31 7.22
C VAL A 22 1.33 4.06 7.22
N GLY A 23 0.80 2.91 7.66
CA GLY A 23 1.52 1.64 7.67
C GLY A 23 1.97 1.22 6.26
N THR A 24 1.09 1.37 5.26
CA THR A 24 1.44 1.11 3.86
C THR A 24 2.59 2.01 3.41
N TRP A 25 2.52 3.32 3.65
CA TRP A 25 3.60 4.25 3.27
C TRP A 25 4.92 3.92 3.97
N MET A 26 4.88 3.57 5.25
CA MET A 26 6.07 3.12 5.97
C MET A 26 6.65 1.86 5.31
N GLN A 27 5.82 0.90 4.94
CA GLN A 27 6.26 -0.34 4.31
C GLN A 27 6.91 -0.09 2.94
N THR A 28 6.35 0.81 2.12
CA THR A 28 6.90 1.17 0.79
C THR A 28 8.30 1.77 0.87
N VAL A 29 8.66 2.43 1.99
CA VAL A 29 10.00 3.00 2.21
C VAL A 29 10.92 2.00 2.93
N ALA A 30 10.40 1.28 3.93
CA ALA A 30 11.18 0.38 4.76
C ALA A 30 11.70 -0.84 3.98
N LEU A 31 10.91 -1.41 3.07
CA LEU A 31 11.31 -2.56 2.26
C LEU A 31 12.56 -2.31 1.39
N PRO A 32 12.60 -1.28 0.52
CA PRO A 32 13.78 -0.98 -0.27
C PRO A 32 14.97 -0.54 0.60
N TRP A 33 14.72 0.14 1.72
CA TRP A 33 15.75 0.48 2.69
C TRP A 33 16.40 -0.77 3.29
N LEU A 34 15.59 -1.73 3.76
CA LEU A 34 16.08 -2.99 4.32
C LEU A 34 16.85 -3.80 3.27
N ALA A 35 16.38 -3.83 2.03
CA ALA A 35 17.10 -4.46 0.94
C ALA A 35 18.49 -3.82 0.74
N LEU A 36 18.58 -2.48 0.79
CA LEU A 36 19.85 -1.76 0.70
C LEU A 36 20.77 -2.07 1.90
N GLU A 37 20.22 -2.15 3.10
CA GLU A 37 20.99 -2.41 4.32
C GLU A 37 21.56 -3.83 4.33
N LEU A 38 20.81 -4.82 3.85
CA LEU A 38 21.26 -6.21 3.80
C LEU A 38 22.21 -6.51 2.64
N THR A 39 22.03 -5.85 1.49
CA THR A 39 22.76 -6.20 0.27
C THR A 39 23.84 -5.20 -0.12
N HIS A 40 23.78 -3.97 0.40
CA HIS A 40 24.64 -2.83 0.03
C HIS A 40 24.73 -2.59 -1.50
N ASN A 41 23.72 -3.05 -2.25
CA ASN A 41 23.71 -3.01 -3.71
C ASN A 41 22.42 -2.37 -4.22
N GLY A 42 22.54 -1.21 -4.89
CA GLY A 42 21.42 -0.48 -5.46
C GLY A 42 20.62 -1.24 -6.53
N PHE A 43 21.22 -2.22 -7.22
CA PHE A 43 20.52 -3.04 -8.19
C PHE A 43 19.44 -3.92 -7.52
N LEU A 44 19.76 -4.49 -6.36
CA LEU A 44 18.81 -5.35 -5.62
C LEU A 44 17.66 -4.53 -5.01
N VAL A 45 17.91 -3.26 -4.68
CA VAL A 45 16.84 -2.31 -4.31
C VAL A 45 15.88 -2.09 -5.47
N GLY A 46 16.41 -1.85 -6.68
CA GLY A 46 15.60 -1.71 -7.89
C GLY A 46 14.77 -2.96 -8.19
N LEU A 47 15.36 -4.15 -8.00
CA LEU A 47 14.66 -5.42 -8.18
C LEU A 47 13.58 -5.65 -7.12
N ALA A 48 13.82 -5.28 -5.86
CA ALA A 48 12.81 -5.33 -4.80
C ALA A 48 11.61 -4.40 -5.10
N LEU A 49 11.87 -3.18 -5.56
CA LEU A 49 10.82 -2.26 -6.00
C LEU A 49 10.06 -2.81 -7.21
N ALA A 50 10.76 -3.39 -8.19
CA ALA A 50 10.10 -4.03 -9.32
C ALA A 50 9.19 -5.18 -8.86
N ALA A 51 9.66 -6.05 -7.96
CA ALA A 51 8.85 -7.13 -7.40
C ALA A 51 7.63 -6.61 -6.61
N GLN A 52 7.72 -5.43 -6.00
CA GLN A 52 6.61 -4.80 -5.28
C GLN A 52 5.54 -4.22 -6.22
N PHE A 53 5.93 -3.53 -7.29
CA PHE A 53 4.98 -2.79 -8.15
C PHE A 53 4.57 -3.54 -9.42
N LEU A 54 5.38 -4.46 -9.92
CA LEU A 54 5.10 -5.21 -11.14
C LEU A 54 3.82 -6.06 -11.05
N PRO A 55 3.57 -6.80 -9.93
CA PRO A 55 2.31 -7.52 -9.79
C PRO A 55 1.10 -6.58 -9.76
N VAL A 56 1.22 -5.41 -9.12
CA VAL A 56 0.16 -4.40 -9.07
C VAL A 56 -0.14 -3.89 -10.49
N LEU A 57 0.90 -3.60 -11.28
CA LEU A 57 0.74 -3.14 -12.66
C LEU A 57 0.00 -4.17 -13.51
N VAL A 58 0.39 -5.44 -13.42
CA VAL A 58 -0.18 -6.52 -14.25
C VAL A 58 -1.57 -6.95 -13.79
N LEU A 59 -1.80 -7.01 -12.47
CA LEU A 59 -3.05 -7.53 -11.90
C LEU A 59 -4.10 -6.45 -11.66
N SER A 60 -3.75 -5.16 -11.66
CA SER A 60 -4.73 -4.08 -11.44
C SER A 60 -5.91 -4.06 -12.42
N PRO A 61 -5.76 -4.37 -13.72
CA PRO A 61 -6.92 -4.40 -14.63
C PRO A 61 -7.88 -5.54 -14.28
N LEU A 62 -7.35 -6.71 -13.94
CA LEU A 62 -8.14 -7.88 -13.53
C LEU A 62 -8.84 -7.63 -12.20
N ALA A 63 -8.14 -7.00 -11.25
CA ALA A 63 -8.71 -6.61 -9.97
C ALA A 63 -9.85 -5.58 -10.15
N GLY A 64 -9.73 -4.67 -11.12
CA GLY A 64 -10.78 -3.72 -11.48
C GLY A 64 -12.05 -4.41 -12.00
N GLU A 65 -11.91 -5.34 -12.95
CA GLU A 65 -13.05 -6.11 -13.46
C GLU A 65 -13.76 -6.89 -12.34
N ILE A 66 -12.99 -7.49 -11.42
CA ILE A 66 -13.56 -8.21 -10.27
C ILE A 66 -14.27 -7.23 -9.33
N ALA A 67 -13.67 -6.08 -9.02
CA ALA A 67 -14.25 -5.09 -8.11
C ALA A 67 -15.51 -4.42 -8.67
N ASP A 68 -15.63 -4.28 -9.99
CA ASP A 68 -16.84 -3.71 -10.61
C ASP A 68 -17.99 -4.72 -10.66
N ARG A 69 -17.68 -6.02 -10.56
CA ARG A 69 -18.67 -7.10 -10.68
C ARG A 69 -19.34 -7.47 -9.35
N TYR A 70 -18.72 -7.17 -8.21
CA TYR A 70 -19.16 -7.56 -6.86
C TYR A 70 -19.27 -6.36 -5.93
#